data_AF-A0A485A5N6-F1
#
_entry.id   AF-A0A485A5N6-F1
#
_cell.length_a   1.000
_cell.length_b   1.000
_cell.length_c   1.000
_cell.angle_alpha   90.00
_cell.angle_beta   90.00
_cell.angle_gamma   90.00
#
_symmetry.space_group_name_H-M   'P 1'
#
loop_
_entity.id
_entity.type
_entity.pdbx_description
1 polymer ?
#
loop_
_entity_poly.entity_id
_entity_poly.type
_entity_poly.pdbx_seq_one_letter_code
_entity_poly.pdbx_strand_id
1 'polypeptide(L)'
;MLCFVPFGGEAKFIFALVSYTIYCLAYTAVNTPYSALTNRLTQHEASRSSLSVYRFVLAIVGYLIVSTSADLLISPFNDKQLGYVFAVSCFAMLATFLFLACFGMTKERVGAEEDVPAPTLREMLRAVTGNGPLINLSLFTVFFYIAYTVWMAIAIYFIKYIIGDEGFTATFFMIQSAAYIFGTVISEKVIAIMGKKKMTLVALLIGVLGVLMQYFVAGDNIWLIMSGVCLFSITLGMGFVAMWSMIADTVEYAEWHHGVRSEGAIYGFFNFITKIAMAIGGGCAGWMLDYYHYDAGMSAPARSVVSIF
;
A
#
# COMPACT_ATOMS: atom_id res chain seq x y z
N MET A 1 -20.44 3.01 8.93
CA MET A 1 -21.79 3.20 9.53
C MET A 1 -22.80 3.86 8.58
N LEU A 2 -22.40 4.81 7.73
CA LEU A 2 -23.36 5.59 6.92
C LEU A 2 -23.99 4.81 5.74
N CYS A 3 -23.39 3.72 5.25
CA CYS A 3 -23.91 3.01 4.07
C CYS A 3 -25.12 2.07 4.33
N PHE A 4 -25.60 1.94 5.56
CA PHE A 4 -26.68 0.99 5.91
C PHE A 4 -28.03 1.63 6.22
N VAL A 5 -28.19 2.94 5.96
CA VAL A 5 -29.47 3.63 6.20
C VAL A 5 -30.47 3.28 5.07
N PRO A 6 -31.73 2.92 5.39
CA PRO A 6 -32.69 2.41 4.41
C PRO A 6 -33.36 3.55 3.63
N PHE A 7 -32.61 4.40 2.93
CA PHE A 7 -33.19 5.35 1.99
C PHE A 7 -33.56 4.65 0.65
N GLY A 8 -34.59 5.08 -0.07
CA GLY A 8 -34.89 4.53 -1.41
C GLY A 8 -34.09 5.23 -2.50
N GLY A 9 -33.73 4.52 -3.58
CA GLY A 9 -33.30 5.11 -4.86
C GLY A 9 -32.01 5.95 -4.85
N GLU A 10 -31.97 6.99 -5.70
CA GLU A 10 -30.82 7.89 -5.95
C GLU A 10 -30.27 8.55 -4.67
N ALA A 11 -31.12 8.75 -3.65
CA ALA A 11 -30.69 9.32 -2.37
C ALA A 11 -29.68 8.44 -1.62
N LYS A 12 -29.78 7.09 -1.74
CA LYS A 12 -28.76 6.17 -1.21
C LYS A 12 -27.42 6.34 -1.91
N PHE A 13 -27.46 6.51 -3.24
CA PHE A 13 -26.24 6.67 -4.05
C PHE A 13 -25.52 7.97 -3.69
N ILE A 14 -26.23 9.09 -3.65
CA ILE A 14 -25.66 10.40 -3.28
C ILE A 14 -25.12 10.34 -1.84
N PHE A 15 -25.84 9.75 -0.90
CA PHE A 15 -25.39 9.63 0.48
C PHE A 15 -24.14 8.74 0.63
N ALA A 16 -24.09 7.61 -0.08
CA ALA A 16 -22.92 6.74 -0.11
C ALA A 16 -21.70 7.45 -0.72
N LEU A 17 -21.91 8.21 -1.80
CA LEU A 17 -20.85 8.98 -2.47
C LEU A 17 -20.28 10.07 -1.55
N VAL A 18 -21.14 10.87 -0.91
CA VAL A 18 -20.72 11.94 0.00
C VAL A 18 -20.01 11.36 1.22
N SER A 19 -20.58 10.34 1.87
CA SER A 19 -19.97 9.73 3.06
C SER A 19 -18.64 9.06 2.76
N TYR A 20 -18.50 8.36 1.63
CA TYR A 20 -17.24 7.78 1.19
C TYR A 20 -16.20 8.86 0.87
N THR A 21 -16.60 9.95 0.21
CA THR A 21 -15.70 11.07 -0.09
C THR A 21 -15.17 11.72 1.19
N ILE A 22 -16.04 11.98 2.18
CA ILE A 22 -15.64 12.51 3.49
C ILE A 22 -14.68 11.56 4.19
N TYR A 23 -14.94 10.25 4.15
CA TYR A 23 -14.06 9.23 4.72
C TYR A 23 -12.67 9.26 4.07
N CYS A 24 -12.60 9.26 2.73
CA CYS A 24 -11.34 9.34 2.01
C CYS A 24 -10.57 10.64 2.31
N LEU A 25 -11.27 11.76 2.45
CA LEU A 25 -10.67 13.05 2.83
C LEU A 25 -10.08 12.97 4.25
N ALA A 26 -10.86 12.50 5.22
CA ALA A 26 -10.42 12.34 6.61
C ALA A 26 -9.22 11.38 6.73
N TYR A 27 -9.26 10.25 6.02
CA TYR A 27 -8.14 9.31 5.97
C TYR A 27 -6.85 9.98 5.47
N THR A 28 -6.95 10.84 4.46
CA THR A 28 -5.79 11.55 3.89
C THR A 28 -5.26 12.61 4.84
N ALA A 29 -6.16 13.34 5.49
CA ALA A 29 -5.83 14.38 6.46
C ALA A 29 -5.08 13.82 7.69
N VAL A 30 -5.32 12.56 8.05
CA VAL A 30 -4.61 11.86 9.13
C VAL A 30 -3.34 11.17 8.63
N ASN A 31 -3.39 10.49 7.48
CA ASN A 31 -2.27 9.68 7.01
C ASN A 31 -1.06 10.52 6.56
N THR A 32 -1.30 11.72 6.03
CA THR A 32 -0.23 12.63 5.59
C THR A 32 0.65 13.12 6.76
N PRO A 33 0.09 13.73 7.83
CA PRO A 33 0.90 14.13 8.99
C PRO A 33 1.48 12.93 9.72
N TYR A 34 0.77 11.79 9.79
CA TYR A 34 1.31 10.56 10.35
C TYR A 34 2.56 10.08 9.61
N SER A 35 2.56 10.14 8.27
CA SER A 35 3.73 9.76 7.47
C SER A 35 4.89 10.74 7.66
N ALA A 36 4.59 12.04 7.76
CA ALA A 36 5.58 13.09 7.97
C ALA A 36 6.24 13.04 9.36
N LEU A 37 5.52 12.55 10.38
CA LEU A 37 6.03 12.41 11.76
C LEU A 37 7.32 11.58 11.84
N THR A 38 7.52 10.64 10.91
CA THR A 38 8.75 9.83 10.80
C THR A 38 10.02 10.69 10.80
N ASN A 39 9.98 11.86 10.14
CA ASN A 39 11.13 12.77 10.04
C ASN A 39 11.40 13.55 11.34
N ARG A 40 10.37 13.71 12.18
CA ARG A 40 10.45 14.38 13.49
C ARG A 40 10.85 13.45 14.63
N LEU A 41 10.71 12.14 14.42
CA LEU A 41 11.12 11.13 15.40
C LEU A 41 12.62 10.84 15.35
N THR A 42 13.23 10.83 14.15
CA THR A 42 14.66 10.54 13.99
C THR A 42 15.24 11.14 12.68
N GLN A 43 16.50 11.59 12.76
CA GLN A 43 17.29 12.03 11.61
C GLN A 43 18.25 10.95 11.08
N HIS A 44 18.38 9.82 11.77
CA HIS A 44 19.27 8.75 11.33
C HIS A 44 18.60 7.88 10.24
N GLU A 45 19.20 7.81 9.05
CA GLU A 45 18.69 7.05 7.90
C GLU A 45 18.38 5.57 8.23
N ALA A 46 19.25 4.92 9.03
CA ALA A 46 19.07 3.54 9.46
C ALA A 46 17.81 3.38 10.32
N SER A 47 17.61 4.29 11.29
CA SER A 47 16.43 4.29 12.16
C SER A 47 15.13 4.55 11.40
N ARG A 48 15.15 5.38 10.35
CA ARG A 48 13.97 5.61 9.49
C ARG A 48 13.60 4.38 8.68
N SER A 49 14.60 3.68 8.17
CA SER A 49 14.41 2.41 7.45
C SER A 49 13.79 1.37 8.38
N SER A 50 14.33 1.23 9.60
CA SER A 50 13.79 0.37 10.65
C SER A 50 12.33 0.72 10.99
N LEU A 51 12.03 2.02 11.21
CA LEU A 51 10.66 2.46 11.50
C LEU A 51 9.69 2.11 10.37
N SER A 52 10.12 2.24 9.12
CA SER A 52 9.32 1.87 7.95
C SER A 52 9.04 0.36 7.93
N VAL A 53 10.01 -0.48 8.28
CA VAL A 53 9.85 -1.94 8.39
C VAL A 53 8.83 -2.28 9.48
N TYR A 54 9.01 -1.77 10.70
CA TYR A 54 8.06 -2.01 11.80
C TYR A 54 6.65 -1.56 11.44
N ARG A 55 6.50 -0.39 10.81
CA ARG A 55 5.21 0.14 10.36
C ARG A 55 4.52 -0.81 9.39
N PHE A 56 5.24 -1.35 8.41
CA PHE A 56 4.66 -2.28 7.43
C PHE A 56 4.33 -3.64 8.03
N VAL A 57 5.20 -4.21 8.87
CA VAL A 57 4.94 -5.48 9.55
C VAL A 57 3.70 -5.36 10.44
N LEU A 58 3.60 -4.30 11.24
CA LEU A 58 2.42 -4.05 12.09
C LEU A 58 1.15 -3.80 11.28
N ALA A 59 1.25 -3.12 10.14
CA ALA A 59 0.11 -2.91 9.25
C ALA A 59 -0.46 -4.24 8.70
N ILE A 60 0.41 -5.17 8.31
CA ILE A 60 -0.02 -6.50 7.83
C ILE A 60 -0.63 -7.32 8.97
N VAL A 61 -0.02 -7.31 10.15
CA VAL A 61 -0.58 -7.98 11.34
C VAL A 61 -1.97 -7.42 11.66
N GLY A 62 -2.13 -6.09 11.63
CA GLY A 62 -3.43 -5.44 11.80
C GLY A 62 -4.44 -5.86 10.73
N TYR A 63 -4.03 -5.90 9.46
CA TYR A 63 -4.85 -6.39 8.36
C TYR A 63 -5.31 -7.84 8.58
N LEU A 64 -4.40 -8.74 8.97
CA LEU A 64 -4.71 -10.14 9.24
C LEU A 64 -5.69 -10.30 10.41
N ILE A 65 -5.48 -9.56 11.52
CA ILE A 65 -6.40 -9.56 12.66
C ILE A 65 -7.79 -9.13 12.22
N VAL A 66 -7.92 -8.02 11.49
CA VAL A 66 -9.22 -7.52 11.02
C VAL A 66 -9.87 -8.51 10.06
N SER A 67 -9.12 -9.06 9.11
CA SER A 67 -9.64 -10.02 8.12
C SER A 67 -10.16 -11.31 8.74
N THR A 68 -9.51 -11.82 9.80
CA THR A 68 -9.88 -13.08 10.44
C THR A 68 -10.94 -12.91 11.53
N SER A 69 -10.91 -11.78 12.26
CA SER A 69 -11.86 -11.51 13.34
C SER A 69 -13.16 -10.86 12.88
N ALA A 70 -13.22 -10.24 11.69
CA ALA A 70 -14.44 -9.62 11.19
C ALA A 70 -15.60 -10.62 11.09
N ASP A 71 -15.38 -11.78 10.45
CA ASP A 71 -16.44 -12.78 10.28
C ASP A 71 -16.89 -13.39 11.61
N LEU A 72 -15.97 -13.60 12.56
CA LEU A 72 -16.28 -14.08 13.91
C LEU A 72 -17.16 -13.12 14.72
N LEU A 73 -17.00 -11.80 14.50
CA LEU A 73 -17.80 -10.77 15.15
C LEU A 73 -19.18 -10.60 14.50
N ILE A 74 -19.31 -10.95 13.20
CA ILE A 74 -20.56 -10.82 12.44
C ILE A 74 -21.43 -12.07 12.58
N SER A 75 -20.84 -13.27 12.65
CA SER A 75 -21.55 -14.55 12.68
C SER A 75 -22.62 -14.72 13.78
N PRO A 76 -22.53 -14.12 14.99
CA PRO A 76 -23.56 -14.28 16.01
C PRO A 76 -24.84 -13.45 15.76
N PHE A 77 -24.86 -12.55 14.75
CA PHE A 77 -26.02 -11.70 14.46
C PHE A 77 -26.87 -12.25 13.30
N ASN A 78 -28.16 -12.45 13.53
CA ASN A 78 -29.11 -12.88 12.49
C ASN A 78 -29.36 -11.79 11.43
N ASP A 79 -29.23 -10.51 11.80
CA ASP A 79 -29.27 -9.39 10.87
C ASP A 79 -27.85 -8.99 10.48
N LYS A 80 -27.51 -9.21 9.20
CA LYS A 80 -26.19 -8.89 8.65
C LYS A 80 -25.84 -7.41 8.84
N GLN A 81 -26.81 -6.49 8.74
CA GLN A 81 -26.53 -5.06 8.87
C GLN A 81 -26.11 -4.71 10.30
N LEU A 82 -26.83 -5.23 11.30
CA LEU A 82 -26.48 -5.03 12.71
C LEU A 82 -25.13 -5.67 13.06
N GLY A 83 -24.85 -6.86 12.52
CA GLY A 83 -23.54 -7.52 12.68
C GLY A 83 -22.38 -6.68 12.14
N TYR A 84 -22.51 -6.12 10.92
CA TYR A 84 -21.51 -5.21 10.36
C TYR A 84 -21.34 -3.93 11.16
N VAL A 85 -22.45 -3.32 11.61
CA VAL A 85 -22.41 -2.10 12.43
C VAL A 85 -21.68 -2.38 13.74
N PHE A 86 -21.95 -3.51 14.40
CA PHE A 86 -21.27 -3.92 15.62
C PHE A 86 -19.77 -4.14 15.40
N ALA A 87 -19.39 -4.97 14.42
CA ALA A 87 -17.99 -5.27 14.14
C ALA A 87 -17.18 -3.99 13.80
N VAL A 88 -17.72 -3.13 12.93
CA VAL A 88 -17.08 -1.85 12.57
C VAL A 88 -16.97 -0.92 13.78
N SER A 89 -17.95 -0.91 14.68
CA SER A 89 -17.89 -0.10 15.91
C SER A 89 -16.75 -0.54 16.83
N CYS A 90 -16.60 -1.85 17.03
CA CYS A 90 -15.51 -2.41 17.83
C CYS A 90 -14.15 -2.04 17.25
N PHE A 91 -13.95 -2.19 15.94
CA PHE A 91 -12.71 -1.80 15.29
C PHE A 91 -12.47 -0.29 15.33
N ALA A 92 -13.51 0.54 15.15
CA ALA A 92 -13.39 1.99 15.25
C ALA A 92 -13.00 2.44 16.66
N MET A 93 -13.56 1.81 17.70
CA MET A 93 -13.20 2.09 19.09
C MET A 93 -11.75 1.70 19.38
N LEU A 94 -11.33 0.52 18.93
CA LEU A 94 -9.93 0.06 19.05
C LEU A 94 -8.97 0.99 18.31
N ALA A 95 -9.27 1.35 17.06
CA ALA A 95 -8.45 2.27 16.27
C ALA A 95 -8.35 3.65 16.94
N THR A 96 -9.46 4.17 17.48
CA THR A 96 -9.46 5.44 18.22
C THR A 96 -8.56 5.37 19.44
N PHE A 97 -8.63 4.28 20.23
CA PHE A 97 -7.74 4.06 21.36
C PHE A 97 -6.27 4.01 20.93
N LEU A 98 -5.96 3.30 19.85
CA LEU A 98 -4.59 3.23 19.32
C LEU A 98 -4.07 4.57 18.81
N PHE A 99 -4.91 5.39 18.17
CA PHE A 99 -4.54 6.75 17.76
C PHE A 99 -4.30 7.67 18.96
N LEU A 100 -5.13 7.58 20.01
CA LEU A 100 -4.93 8.33 21.25
C LEU A 100 -3.67 7.87 22.00
N ALA A 101 -3.41 6.56 22.05
CA ALA A 101 -2.19 6.01 22.61
C ALA A 101 -0.97 6.45 21.81
N CYS A 102 -1.06 6.46 20.47
CA CYS A 102 -0.01 6.99 19.60
C CYS A 102 0.28 8.45 19.97
N PHE A 103 -0.73 9.31 20.01
CA PHE A 103 -0.57 10.72 20.39
C PHE A 103 0.06 10.90 21.78
N GLY A 104 -0.36 10.11 22.78
CA GLY A 104 0.17 10.19 24.14
C GLY A 104 1.58 9.61 24.31
N MET A 105 1.99 8.65 23.47
CA MET A 105 3.28 7.97 23.56
C MET A 105 4.34 8.56 22.60
N THR A 106 3.93 9.24 21.53
CA THR A 106 4.86 9.87 20.59
C THR A 106 5.50 11.10 21.23
N LYS A 107 6.82 11.03 21.43
CA LYS A 107 7.65 12.20 21.75
C LYS A 107 8.38 12.65 20.50
N GLU A 108 8.08 13.87 20.06
CA GLU A 108 8.87 14.52 19.02
C GLU A 108 10.27 14.82 19.58
N ARG A 109 11.29 14.14 19.03
CA ARG A 109 12.67 14.23 19.53
C ARG A 109 13.51 15.24 18.74
N VAL A 110 13.13 15.51 17.50
CA VAL A 110 13.72 16.55 16.67
C VAL A 110 12.90 17.82 16.86
N GLY A 111 13.36 18.70 17.75
CA GLY A 111 12.71 19.98 18.03
C GLY A 111 12.61 20.85 16.78
N ALA A 112 11.47 21.52 16.61
CA ALA A 112 11.41 22.68 15.73
C ALA A 112 12.29 23.78 16.33
N GLU A 113 13.22 24.35 15.56
CA GLU A 113 13.73 25.67 15.91
C GLU A 113 12.51 26.61 15.96
N GLU A 114 12.28 27.24 17.11
CA GLU A 114 11.05 27.99 17.43
C GLU A 114 10.83 29.24 16.56
N ASP A 115 11.71 29.53 15.59
CA ASP A 115 11.79 30.83 14.91
C ASP A 115 11.72 30.77 13.37
N VAL A 116 11.32 29.64 12.79
CA VAL A 116 11.17 29.53 11.32
C VAL A 116 9.72 29.86 10.92
N PRO A 117 9.47 30.94 10.15
CA PRO A 117 8.12 31.27 9.69
C PRO A 117 7.54 30.14 8.86
N ALA A 118 6.22 29.94 8.99
CA ALA A 118 5.51 28.95 8.20
C ALA A 118 5.76 29.19 6.69
N PRO A 119 6.13 28.15 5.92
CA PRO A 119 6.42 28.32 4.50
C PRO A 119 5.22 28.92 3.77
N THR A 120 5.45 29.83 2.84
CA THR A 120 4.37 30.28 1.95
C THR A 120 3.99 29.18 0.95
N LEU A 121 2.75 29.17 0.45
CA LEU A 121 2.31 28.20 -0.57
C LEU A 121 3.23 28.16 -1.81
N ARG A 122 3.81 29.31 -2.16
CA ARG A 122 4.74 29.42 -3.30
C ARG A 122 6.08 28.73 -3.00
N GLU A 123 6.58 28.86 -1.78
CA GLU A 123 7.80 28.17 -1.32
C GLU A 123 7.57 26.67 -1.20
N MET A 124 6.42 26.25 -0.68
CA MET A 124 6.04 24.83 -0.65
C MET A 124 6.00 24.23 -2.07
N LEU A 125 5.37 24.92 -3.02
CA LEU A 125 5.32 24.47 -4.42
C LEU A 125 6.70 24.41 -5.06
N ARG A 126 7.57 25.41 -4.82
CA ARG A 126 8.95 25.39 -5.30
C ARG A 126 9.78 24.28 -4.67
N ALA A 127 9.58 24.00 -3.38
CA ALA A 127 10.26 22.91 -2.68
C ALA A 127 9.86 21.53 -3.21
N VAL A 128 8.63 21.39 -3.73
CA VAL A 128 8.17 20.16 -4.39
C VAL A 128 8.71 20.05 -5.83
N THR A 129 8.58 21.11 -6.64
CA THR A 129 8.97 21.06 -8.06
C THR A 129 10.47 21.18 -8.31
N GLY A 130 11.22 21.79 -7.38
CA GLY A 130 12.68 21.88 -7.41
C GLY A 130 13.40 20.62 -6.88
N ASN A 131 12.66 19.68 -6.28
CA ASN A 131 13.22 18.48 -5.67
C ASN A 131 13.32 17.35 -6.69
N GLY A 132 14.42 17.32 -7.44
CA GLY A 132 14.74 16.26 -8.40
C GLY A 132 14.63 14.84 -7.82
N PRO A 133 15.18 14.56 -6.62
CA PRO A 133 14.98 13.27 -5.93
C PRO A 133 13.51 12.91 -5.70
N LEU A 134 12.67 13.85 -5.28
CA LEU A 134 11.23 13.62 -5.09
C LEU A 134 10.52 13.28 -6.40
N ILE A 135 10.84 13.98 -7.49
CA ILE A 135 10.25 13.71 -8.81
C ILE A 135 10.63 12.31 -9.30
N ASN A 136 11.92 11.94 -9.18
CA ASN A 136 12.39 10.60 -9.57
C ASN A 136 11.75 9.50 -8.72
N LEU A 137 11.63 9.73 -7.41
CA LEU A 137 10.94 8.81 -6.51
C LEU A 137 9.45 8.69 -6.85
N SER A 138 8.80 9.81 -7.18
CA SER A 138 7.39 9.86 -7.56
C SER A 138 7.14 9.07 -8.85
N LEU A 139 8.02 9.21 -9.85
CA LEU A 139 7.93 8.44 -11.09
C LEU A 139 8.11 6.93 -10.83
N PHE A 140 9.09 6.56 -10.00
CA PHE A 140 9.26 5.16 -9.56
C PHE A 140 7.99 4.62 -8.88
N THR A 141 7.40 5.39 -7.96
CA THR A 141 6.17 5.04 -7.25
C THR A 141 5.00 4.82 -8.22
N VAL A 142 4.89 5.61 -9.28
CA VAL A 142 3.83 5.43 -10.28
C VAL A 142 3.92 4.04 -10.93
N PHE A 143 5.07 3.70 -11.48
CA PHE A 143 5.26 2.38 -12.11
C PHE A 143 5.12 1.23 -11.11
N PHE A 144 5.64 1.40 -9.90
CA PHE A 144 5.57 0.38 -8.87
C PHE A 144 4.14 0.09 -8.41
N TYR A 145 3.31 1.13 -8.22
CA TYR A 145 1.90 0.96 -7.88
C TYR A 145 1.09 0.37 -9.02
N ILE A 146 1.36 0.77 -10.27
CA ILE A 146 0.71 0.16 -11.44
C ILE A 146 1.00 -1.35 -11.48
N ALA A 147 2.27 -1.73 -11.34
CA ALA A 147 2.67 -3.14 -11.28
C ALA A 147 1.97 -3.89 -10.14
N TYR A 148 1.90 -3.29 -8.95
CA TYR A 148 1.19 -3.85 -7.80
C TYR A 148 -0.31 -4.05 -8.07
N THR A 149 -1.01 -3.04 -8.59
CA THR A 149 -2.47 -3.14 -8.84
C THR A 149 -2.81 -4.12 -9.94
N VAL A 150 -2.00 -4.14 -11.01
CA VAL A 150 -2.17 -5.10 -12.11
C VAL A 150 -1.96 -6.50 -11.59
N TRP A 151 -0.91 -6.72 -10.80
CA TRP A 151 -0.65 -8.02 -10.19
C TRP A 151 -1.76 -8.47 -9.24
N MET A 152 -2.29 -7.57 -8.40
CA MET A 152 -3.42 -7.89 -7.51
C MET A 152 -4.67 -8.29 -8.30
N ALA A 153 -4.92 -7.64 -9.44
CA ALA A 153 -6.01 -8.05 -10.33
C ALA A 153 -5.75 -9.45 -10.90
N ILE A 154 -4.57 -9.69 -11.49
CA ILE A 154 -4.19 -10.98 -12.10
C ILE A 154 -4.24 -12.12 -11.10
N ALA A 155 -3.75 -11.91 -9.87
CA ALA A 155 -3.73 -12.92 -8.82
C ALA A 155 -5.13 -13.47 -8.51
N ILE A 156 -6.15 -12.62 -8.48
CA ILE A 156 -7.54 -13.04 -8.26
C ILE A 156 -8.04 -13.93 -9.42
N TYR A 157 -7.68 -13.60 -10.66
CA TYR A 157 -8.06 -14.41 -11.83
C TYR A 157 -7.35 -15.76 -11.85
N PHE A 158 -6.05 -15.78 -11.55
CA PHE A 158 -5.27 -17.01 -11.47
C PHE A 158 -5.92 -18.02 -10.53
N ILE A 159 -6.30 -17.57 -9.35
CA ILE A 159 -6.94 -18.41 -8.33
C ILE A 159 -8.30 -18.93 -8.81
N LYS A 160 -9.15 -18.04 -9.34
CA LYS A 160 -10.52 -18.40 -9.74
C LYS A 160 -10.56 -19.38 -10.92
N TYR A 161 -9.65 -19.24 -11.89
CA TYR A 161 -9.74 -19.97 -13.17
C TYR A 161 -8.76 -21.12 -13.32
N ILE A 162 -7.52 -21.00 -12.81
CA ILE A 162 -6.52 -22.07 -12.96
C ILE A 162 -6.63 -23.08 -11.82
N ILE A 163 -6.83 -22.60 -10.60
CA ILE A 163 -6.85 -23.49 -9.44
C ILE A 163 -8.24 -24.08 -9.22
N GLY A 164 -9.32 -23.30 -9.42
CA GLY A 164 -10.71 -23.79 -9.36
C GLY A 164 -11.16 -24.31 -7.99
N ASP A 165 -10.26 -24.35 -6.99
CA ASP A 165 -10.50 -24.74 -5.61
C ASP A 165 -10.48 -23.49 -4.72
N GLU A 166 -11.64 -23.15 -4.16
CA GLU A 166 -11.79 -22.01 -3.27
C GLU A 166 -10.90 -22.14 -2.02
N GLY A 167 -10.59 -23.36 -1.57
CA GLY A 167 -9.71 -23.62 -0.42
C GLY A 167 -8.27 -23.19 -0.63
N PHE A 168 -7.77 -23.26 -1.86
CA PHE A 168 -6.39 -22.87 -2.19
C PHE A 168 -6.21 -21.35 -2.27
N THR A 169 -7.29 -20.58 -2.47
CA THR A 169 -7.28 -19.10 -2.42
C THR A 169 -6.67 -18.58 -1.14
N ALA A 170 -7.11 -19.14 0.00
CA ALA A 170 -6.62 -18.76 1.31
C ALA A 170 -5.13 -19.10 1.47
N THR A 171 -4.71 -20.29 1.01
CA THR A 171 -3.30 -20.72 1.03
C THR A 171 -2.42 -19.81 0.16
N PHE A 172 -2.89 -19.42 -1.02
CA PHE A 172 -2.18 -18.51 -1.93
C PHE A 172 -1.90 -17.16 -1.27
N PHE A 173 -2.94 -16.50 -0.73
CA PHE A 173 -2.78 -15.21 -0.06
C PHE A 173 -1.97 -15.32 1.24
N MET A 174 -2.02 -16.45 1.93
CA MET A 174 -1.20 -16.72 3.11
C MET A 174 0.28 -16.81 2.75
N ILE A 175 0.63 -17.59 1.72
CA ILE A 175 2.02 -17.74 1.23
C ILE A 175 2.55 -16.39 0.73
N GLN A 176 1.75 -15.68 -0.07
CA GLN A 176 2.04 -14.33 -0.53
C GLN A 176 2.34 -13.37 0.63
N SER A 177 1.44 -13.33 1.62
CA SER A 177 1.59 -12.43 2.77
C SER A 177 2.83 -12.77 3.59
N ALA A 178 3.13 -14.06 3.77
CA ALA A 178 4.35 -14.51 4.42
C ALA A 178 5.61 -14.07 3.65
N ALA A 179 5.62 -14.22 2.32
CA ALA A 179 6.71 -13.77 1.47
C ALA A 179 6.89 -12.25 1.50
N TYR A 180 5.80 -11.48 1.51
CA TYR A 180 5.83 -10.03 1.66
C TYR A 180 6.42 -9.61 3.02
N ILE A 181 5.97 -10.23 4.12
CA ILE A 181 6.51 -9.96 5.47
C ILE A 181 8.01 -10.29 5.50
N PHE A 182 8.40 -11.43 4.94
CA PHE A 182 9.80 -11.85 4.87
C PHE A 182 10.66 -10.81 4.13
N GLY A 183 10.21 -10.34 2.96
CA GLY A 183 10.89 -9.27 2.21
C GLY A 183 10.97 -7.97 3.02
N THR A 184 9.89 -7.60 3.70
CA THR A 184 9.82 -6.41 4.56
C THR A 184 10.84 -6.48 5.70
N VAL A 185 10.92 -7.60 6.42
CA VAL A 185 11.85 -7.77 7.56
C VAL A 185 13.32 -7.80 7.10
N ILE A 186 13.60 -8.48 5.99
CA ILE A 186 14.97 -8.57 5.46
C ILE A 186 15.44 -7.23 4.89
N SER A 187 14.53 -6.39 4.42
CA SER A 187 14.86 -5.11 3.80
C SER A 187 15.73 -4.23 4.69
N GLU A 188 15.54 -4.20 6.01
CA GLU A 188 16.36 -3.41 6.94
C GLU A 188 17.84 -3.81 6.88
N LYS A 189 18.12 -5.12 7.01
CA LYS A 189 19.49 -5.66 6.96
C LYS A 189 20.13 -5.42 5.61
N VAL A 190 19.36 -5.60 4.53
CA VAL A 190 19.86 -5.40 3.17
C VAL A 190 20.13 -3.91 2.90
N ILE A 191 19.25 -3.01 3.34
CA ILE A 191 19.46 -1.55 3.25
C ILE A 191 20.76 -1.16 3.96
N ALA A 192 21.04 -1.72 5.14
CA ALA A 192 22.27 -1.44 5.87
C ALA A 192 23.55 -1.86 5.13
N ILE A 193 23.49 -2.91 4.29
CA ILE A 193 24.67 -3.45 3.58
C ILE A 193 24.88 -2.77 2.22
N MET A 194 23.84 -2.63 1.41
CA MET A 194 23.97 -2.17 0.02
C MET A 194 23.34 -0.79 -0.25
N GLY A 195 22.65 -0.21 0.73
CA GLY A 195 21.94 1.05 0.60
C GLY A 195 20.57 0.91 -0.08
N LYS A 196 19.70 1.89 0.15
CA LYS A 196 18.29 1.87 -0.30
C LYS A 196 18.17 1.72 -1.82
N LYS A 197 18.90 2.51 -2.59
CA LYS A 197 18.82 2.52 -4.08
C LYS A 197 19.21 1.18 -4.70
N LYS A 198 20.35 0.62 -4.31
CA LYS A 198 20.82 -0.66 -4.87
C LYS A 198 19.91 -1.80 -4.45
N MET A 199 19.46 -1.81 -3.19
CA MET A 199 18.48 -2.78 -2.71
C MET A 199 17.22 -2.77 -3.56
N THR A 200 16.62 -1.60 -3.82
CA THR A 200 15.41 -1.50 -4.65
C THR A 200 15.65 -2.03 -6.06
N LEU A 201 16.79 -1.67 -6.69
CA LEU A 201 17.10 -2.15 -8.04
C LEU A 201 17.30 -3.67 -8.09
N VAL A 202 18.02 -4.24 -7.13
CA VAL A 202 18.22 -5.69 -7.03
C VAL A 202 16.89 -6.40 -6.77
N ALA A 203 16.05 -5.87 -5.88
CA ALA A 203 14.72 -6.40 -5.62
C ALA A 203 13.86 -6.39 -6.90
N LEU A 204 13.82 -5.28 -7.63
CA LEU A 204 13.09 -5.20 -8.90
C LEU A 204 13.57 -6.22 -9.93
N LEU A 205 14.88 -6.42 -10.06
CA LEU A 205 15.45 -7.43 -10.94
C LEU A 205 15.00 -8.84 -10.53
N ILE A 206 15.00 -9.16 -9.23
CA ILE A 206 14.50 -10.43 -8.71
C ILE A 206 13.01 -10.59 -9.02
N GLY A 207 12.20 -9.54 -8.85
CA GLY A 207 10.78 -9.55 -9.18
C GLY A 207 10.52 -9.79 -10.66
N VAL A 208 11.24 -9.11 -11.56
CA VAL A 208 11.15 -9.32 -13.00
C VAL A 208 11.54 -10.75 -13.38
N LEU A 209 12.63 -11.28 -12.81
CA LEU A 209 13.03 -12.67 -13.03
C LEU A 209 11.97 -13.66 -12.51
N GLY A 210 11.32 -13.36 -11.39
CA GLY A 210 10.23 -14.16 -10.84
C GLY A 210 9.03 -14.24 -11.78
N VAL A 211 8.64 -13.12 -12.39
CA VAL A 211 7.54 -13.08 -13.37
C VAL A 211 7.94 -13.77 -14.67
N LEU A 212 9.14 -13.53 -15.20
CA LEU A 212 9.63 -14.21 -16.40
C LEU A 212 9.74 -15.73 -16.22
N MET A 213 10.17 -16.17 -15.03
CA MET A 213 10.18 -17.59 -14.67
C MET A 213 8.77 -18.18 -14.71
N GLN A 214 7.76 -17.43 -14.26
CA GLN A 214 6.36 -17.88 -14.35
C GLN A 214 5.92 -18.04 -15.82
N TYR A 215 6.21 -17.04 -16.65
CA TYR A 215 5.82 -17.06 -18.07
C TYR A 215 6.47 -18.21 -18.86
N PHE A 216 7.78 -18.42 -18.71
CA PHE A 216 8.51 -19.39 -19.53
C PHE A 216 8.54 -20.82 -18.98
N VAL A 217 8.54 -20.98 -17.65
CA VAL A 217 8.90 -22.25 -17.00
C VAL A 217 7.71 -22.90 -16.31
N ALA A 218 6.73 -22.11 -15.85
CA ALA A 218 5.78 -22.63 -14.89
C ALA A 218 4.70 -23.55 -15.48
N GLY A 219 4.35 -23.41 -16.77
CA GLY A 219 3.38 -24.30 -17.44
C GLY A 219 2.13 -24.53 -16.59
N ASP A 220 1.79 -25.80 -16.34
CA ASP A 220 0.68 -26.22 -15.46
C ASP A 220 1.13 -26.53 -14.01
N ASN A 221 2.40 -26.31 -13.65
CA ASN A 221 2.93 -26.67 -12.33
C ASN A 221 2.70 -25.55 -11.31
N ILE A 222 1.68 -25.74 -10.47
CA ILE A 222 1.26 -24.80 -9.42
C ILE A 222 2.41 -24.40 -8.48
N TRP A 223 3.31 -25.32 -8.11
CA TRP A 223 4.40 -25.02 -7.16
C TRP A 223 5.47 -24.10 -7.75
N LEU A 224 5.74 -24.23 -9.05
CA LEU A 224 6.63 -23.30 -9.77
C LEU A 224 6.00 -21.92 -9.86
N ILE A 225 4.69 -21.83 -10.10
CA ILE A 225 3.96 -20.55 -10.09
C ILE A 225 4.04 -19.92 -8.70
N MET A 226 3.83 -20.69 -7.62
CA MET A 226 3.95 -20.20 -6.25
C MET A 226 5.34 -19.65 -5.94
N SER A 227 6.40 -20.29 -6.45
CA SER A 227 7.76 -19.78 -6.25
C SER A 227 7.97 -18.39 -6.87
N GLY A 228 7.43 -18.14 -8.07
CA GLY A 228 7.46 -16.82 -8.70
C GLY A 228 6.62 -15.78 -7.95
N VAL A 229 5.44 -16.17 -7.46
CA VAL A 229 4.59 -15.33 -6.58
C VAL A 229 5.35 -14.90 -5.33
N CYS A 230 6.08 -15.83 -4.70
CA CYS A 230 6.90 -15.52 -3.54
C CYS A 230 8.02 -14.52 -3.87
N LEU A 231 8.75 -14.71 -4.96
CA LEU A 231 9.82 -13.80 -5.39
C LEU A 231 9.29 -12.39 -5.69
N PHE A 232 8.15 -12.30 -6.36
CA PHE A 232 7.49 -11.02 -6.63
C PHE A 232 6.99 -10.37 -5.32
N SER A 233 6.41 -11.15 -4.41
CA SER A 233 5.90 -10.65 -3.12
C SER A 233 7.01 -10.12 -2.21
N ILE A 234 8.18 -10.79 -2.19
CA ILE A 234 9.39 -10.31 -1.51
C ILE A 234 9.83 -8.96 -2.11
N THR A 235 9.82 -8.86 -3.44
CA THR A 235 10.15 -7.62 -4.16
C THR A 235 9.21 -6.48 -3.78
N LEU A 236 7.91 -6.76 -3.69
CA LEU A 236 6.92 -5.79 -3.25
C LEU A 236 7.21 -5.29 -1.83
N GLY A 237 7.43 -6.21 -0.88
CA GLY A 237 7.73 -5.85 0.51
C GLY A 237 8.98 -4.99 0.64
N MET A 238 10.08 -5.39 -0.02
CA MET A 238 11.33 -4.63 -0.04
C MET A 238 11.15 -3.25 -0.71
N GLY A 239 10.44 -3.20 -1.83
CA GLY A 239 10.19 -1.98 -2.59
C GLY A 239 9.34 -0.96 -1.83
N PHE A 240 8.28 -1.39 -1.14
CA PHE A 240 7.46 -0.50 -0.32
C PHE A 240 8.24 0.08 0.87
N VAL A 241 9.04 -0.72 1.57
CA VAL A 241 9.90 -0.20 2.65
C VAL A 241 10.87 0.84 2.10
N ALA A 242 11.56 0.52 1.00
CA ALA A 242 12.50 1.45 0.39
C ALA A 242 11.81 2.76 -0.02
N MET A 243 10.65 2.67 -0.66
CA MET A 243 9.88 3.82 -1.13
C MET A 243 9.52 4.77 0.01
N TRP A 244 8.96 4.25 1.10
CA TRP A 244 8.58 5.06 2.27
C TRP A 244 9.76 5.51 3.13
N SER A 245 10.91 4.85 3.01
CA SER A 245 12.15 5.30 3.63
C SER A 245 12.85 6.39 2.81
N MET A 246 12.80 6.33 1.47
CA MET A 246 13.42 7.30 0.57
C MET A 246 12.71 8.66 0.58
N ILE A 247 11.39 8.69 0.76
CA ILE A 247 10.66 9.98 0.83
C ILE A 247 11.16 10.85 1.98
N ALA A 248 11.48 10.25 3.12
CA ALA A 248 12.07 10.97 4.25
C ALA A 248 13.38 11.66 3.84
N ASP A 249 14.24 10.97 3.09
CA ASP A 249 15.49 11.53 2.59
C ASP A 249 15.24 12.67 1.58
N THR A 250 14.18 12.59 0.76
CA THR A 250 13.82 13.68 -0.15
C THR A 250 13.36 14.94 0.58
N VAL A 251 12.77 14.78 1.77
CA VAL A 251 12.38 15.91 2.62
C VAL A 251 13.61 16.62 3.17
N GLU A 252 14.61 15.87 3.65
CA GLU A 252 15.88 16.45 4.10
C GLU A 252 16.64 17.12 2.96
N TYR A 253 16.65 16.52 1.77
CA TYR A 253 17.25 17.15 0.60
C TYR A 253 16.61 18.51 0.28
N ALA A 254 15.27 18.60 0.37
CA ALA A 254 14.56 19.86 0.15
C ALA A 254 14.86 20.89 1.25
N GLU A 255 14.92 20.47 2.51
CA GLU A 255 15.29 21.33 3.64
C GLU A 255 16.72 21.87 3.47
N TRP A 256 17.67 21.02 3.07
CA TRP A 256 19.06 21.42 2.82
C TRP A 256 19.21 22.38 1.65
N HIS A 257 18.50 22.16 0.54
CA HIS A 257 18.66 22.96 -0.67
C HIS A 257 17.85 24.27 -0.67
N HIS A 258 16.68 24.28 -0.03
CA HIS A 258 15.78 25.44 -0.02
C HIS A 258 15.76 26.20 1.30
N GLY A 259 16.34 25.64 2.38
CA GLY A 259 16.35 26.25 3.71
C GLY A 259 14.95 26.37 4.35
N VAL A 260 13.94 25.74 3.74
CA VAL A 260 12.53 25.82 4.17
C VAL A 260 11.99 24.42 4.40
N ARG A 261 11.48 24.17 5.60
CA ARG A 261 10.99 22.85 6.00
C ARG A 261 9.54 22.64 5.56
N SER A 262 9.36 22.03 4.38
CA SER A 262 8.05 21.79 3.75
C SER A 262 7.64 20.31 3.73
N GLU A 263 7.86 19.58 4.84
CA GLU A 263 7.61 18.13 4.91
C GLU A 263 6.17 17.77 4.53
N GLY A 264 5.19 18.52 5.04
CA GLY A 264 3.77 18.30 4.76
C GLY A 264 3.41 18.43 3.28
N ALA A 265 4.02 19.39 2.57
CA ALA A 265 3.80 19.57 1.14
C ALA A 265 4.40 18.41 0.32
N ILE A 266 5.59 17.94 0.71
CA ILE A 266 6.28 16.82 0.04
C ILE A 266 5.51 15.51 0.23
N TYR A 267 5.14 15.17 1.47
CA TYR A 267 4.30 13.99 1.75
C TYR A 267 2.91 14.12 1.13
N GLY A 268 2.32 15.32 1.10
CA GLY A 268 1.04 15.58 0.44
C GLY A 268 1.11 15.32 -1.07
N PHE A 269 2.12 15.88 -1.74
CA PHE A 269 2.37 15.66 -3.17
C PHE A 269 2.60 14.17 -3.46
N PHE A 270 3.44 13.51 -2.66
CA PHE A 270 3.71 12.10 -2.84
C PHE A 270 2.46 11.21 -2.67
N ASN A 271 1.65 11.46 -1.64
CA ASN A 271 0.38 10.75 -1.44
C ASN A 271 -0.64 11.06 -2.55
N PHE A 272 -0.59 12.23 -3.15
CA PHE A 272 -1.41 12.55 -4.31
C PHE A 272 -0.98 11.72 -5.53
N ILE A 273 0.33 11.63 -5.79
CA ILE A 273 0.89 10.80 -6.86
C ILE A 273 0.57 9.32 -6.65
N THR A 274 0.66 8.79 -5.42
CA THR A 274 0.35 7.37 -5.15
C THR A 274 -1.10 7.04 -5.47
N LYS A 275 -2.03 7.95 -5.18
CA LYS A 275 -3.45 7.79 -5.55
C LYS A 275 -3.67 7.82 -7.06
N ILE A 276 -3.00 8.73 -7.78
CA ILE A 276 -3.04 8.73 -9.25
C ILE A 276 -2.51 7.41 -9.79
N ALA A 277 -1.40 6.92 -9.25
CA ALA A 277 -0.81 5.65 -9.65
C ALA A 277 -1.76 4.47 -9.44
N MET A 278 -2.45 4.42 -8.29
CA MET A 278 -3.47 3.40 -8.02
C MET A 278 -4.66 3.51 -8.96
N ALA A 279 -5.11 4.72 -9.29
CA ALA A 279 -6.21 4.93 -10.23
C ALA A 279 -5.85 4.49 -11.65
N ILE A 280 -4.67 4.90 -12.14
CA ILE A 280 -4.14 4.47 -13.44
C ILE A 280 -3.96 2.95 -13.45
N GLY A 281 -3.34 2.40 -12.41
CA GLY A 281 -3.07 0.98 -12.30
C GLY A 281 -4.34 0.11 -12.28
N GLY A 282 -5.38 0.55 -11.56
CA GLY A 282 -6.70 -0.08 -11.59
C GLY A 282 -7.36 0.00 -12.97
N GLY A 283 -7.23 1.15 -13.66
CA GLY A 283 -7.71 1.32 -15.04
C GLY A 283 -6.97 0.42 -16.04
N CYS A 284 -5.65 0.34 -15.95
CA CYS A 284 -4.82 -0.56 -16.77
C CYS A 284 -5.18 -2.03 -16.54
N ALA A 285 -5.41 -2.42 -15.29
CA ALA A 285 -5.88 -3.77 -14.97
C ALA A 285 -7.24 -4.06 -15.63
N GLY A 286 -8.17 -3.11 -15.58
CA GLY A 286 -9.47 -3.21 -16.27
C GLY A 286 -9.34 -3.37 -17.78
N TRP A 287 -8.53 -2.54 -18.44
CA TRP A 287 -8.28 -2.63 -19.89
C TRP A 287 -7.57 -3.91 -20.30
N MET A 288 -6.62 -4.40 -19.50
CA MET A 288 -5.97 -5.68 -19.78
C MET A 288 -7.00 -6.81 -19.82
N LEU A 289 -7.93 -6.84 -18.86
CA LEU A 289 -8.97 -7.87 -18.81
C LEU A 289 -9.94 -7.80 -19.99
N ASP A 290 -10.33 -6.58 -20.37
CA ASP A 290 -11.19 -6.34 -21.52
C ASP A 290 -10.50 -6.74 -22.85
N TYR A 291 -9.21 -6.41 -22.98
CA TYR A 291 -8.39 -6.79 -24.14
C TYR A 291 -8.26 -8.30 -24.31
N TYR A 292 -8.16 -9.05 -23.21
CA TYR A 292 -8.16 -10.53 -23.24
C TYR A 292 -9.57 -11.14 -23.34
N HIS A 293 -10.60 -10.33 -23.62
CA HIS A 293 -12.01 -10.73 -23.77
C HIS A 293 -12.52 -11.56 -22.57
N TYR A 294 -12.25 -11.06 -21.37
CA TYR A 294 -12.71 -11.70 -20.14
C TYR A 294 -14.23 -11.67 -20.03
N ASP A 295 -14.86 -12.84 -20.19
CA ASP A 295 -16.28 -13.04 -19.89
C ASP A 295 -16.41 -13.69 -18.51
N ALA A 296 -16.96 -12.95 -17.54
CA ALA A 296 -17.16 -13.41 -16.17
C ALA A 296 -18.05 -14.67 -16.06
N GLY A 297 -18.73 -15.06 -17.15
CA GLY A 297 -19.63 -16.21 -17.24
C GLY A 297 -19.09 -17.44 -18.00
N MET A 298 -17.90 -17.41 -18.62
CA MET A 298 -17.38 -18.57 -19.36
C MET A 298 -16.08 -19.11 -18.75
N SER A 299 -16.03 -20.43 -18.57
CA SER A 299 -14.84 -21.22 -18.25
C SER A 299 -13.83 -21.10 -19.40
N ALA A 300 -13.03 -20.03 -19.38
CA ALA A 300 -11.96 -19.81 -20.35
C ALA A 300 -10.81 -20.82 -20.14
N PRO A 301 -10.20 -21.34 -21.21
CA PRO A 301 -9.15 -22.35 -21.12
C PRO A 301 -7.87 -21.80 -20.48
N ALA A 302 -7.24 -22.59 -19.61
CA ALA A 302 -6.08 -22.22 -18.78
C ALA A 302 -4.91 -21.51 -19.50
N ARG A 303 -4.77 -21.68 -20.83
CA ARG A 303 -3.74 -21.03 -21.65
C ARG A 303 -3.87 -19.51 -21.78
N SER A 304 -5.08 -18.93 -21.73
CA SER A 304 -5.24 -17.47 -21.85
C SER A 304 -4.90 -16.71 -20.55
N VAL A 305 -4.93 -17.40 -19.40
CA VAL A 305 -4.58 -16.81 -18.10
C VAL A 305 -3.07 -16.83 -17.87
N VAL A 306 -2.35 -17.82 -18.41
CA VAL A 306 -0.87 -17.87 -18.35
C VAL A 306 -0.22 -16.80 -19.22
N SER A 307 -0.84 -16.38 -20.33
CA SER A 307 -0.34 -15.27 -21.15
C SER A 307 -0.48 -13.88 -20.51
N ILE A 308 -1.18 -13.79 -19.38
CA ILE A 308 -1.33 -12.55 -18.60
C ILE A 308 -0.21 -12.43 -17.55
N PHE A 309 0.45 -13.54 -17.18
CA PHE A 309 1.69 -13.53 -16.39
C PHE A 309 2.88 -13.09 -17.23
#